data_AF-A0A419GZJ3-F1
#
_entry.id   AF-A0A419GZJ3-F1
#
_cell.length_a   1.000
_cell.length_b   1.000
_cell.length_c   1.000
_cell.angle_alpha   90.00
_cell.angle_beta   90.00
_cell.angle_gamma   90.00
#
_symmetry.space_group_name_H-M   'P 1'
#
loop_
_entity.id
_entity.type
_entity.pdbx_description
1 polymer ?
#
loop_
_entity_poly.entity_id
_entity_poly.type
_entity_poly.pdbx_seq_one_letter_code
_entity_poly.pdbx_strand_id
1 'polypeptide(L)'
;MKTGKGFTLLEVLISLTLLTIVLGAVYSSFFSAQRAFERFNTVSLKYHEARTALDIMRREIEAAILEDSDSGDQNVQKKDIINSTEFVMKDRDVMGKNSSELALTSLSFKGNAVTTSSYYTEEKDGKMNLIKKEAPLGSQSAGYTMEMIDGIEGFTVETFFNARWVKTWDTKNTGSLPEVVRIGIEFDDNGKKVRLVEYARPRIGKKL
;
A
#
# COMPACT_ATOMS: atom_id res chain seq x y z
N MET A 1 -41.78 47.49 50.81
CA MET A 1 -42.04 47.26 49.36
C MET A 1 -40.71 47.17 48.64
N LYS A 2 -40.36 46.01 48.06
CA LYS A 2 -39.17 45.89 47.19
C LYS A 2 -39.57 46.34 45.79
N THR A 3 -39.04 47.47 45.33
CA THR A 3 -39.16 47.92 43.95
C THR A 3 -38.27 47.04 43.08
N GLY A 4 -38.86 46.38 42.08
CA GLY A 4 -38.12 45.57 41.13
C GLY A 4 -37.21 46.45 40.29
N LYS A 5 -35.88 46.34 40.49
CA LYS A 5 -34.90 46.96 39.60
C LYS A 5 -34.85 46.11 38.32
N GLY A 6 -35.36 46.66 37.22
CA GLY A 6 -35.20 46.08 35.89
C GLY A 6 -33.78 46.27 35.35
N PHE A 7 -33.36 45.41 34.42
CA PHE A 7 -32.09 45.54 33.73
C PHE A 7 -32.10 46.77 32.81
N THR A 8 -30.98 47.48 32.77
CA THR A 8 -30.82 48.58 31.81
C THR A 8 -30.52 48.02 30.43
N LEU A 9 -30.92 48.74 29.38
CA LEU A 9 -30.61 48.37 27.99
C LEU A 9 -29.11 48.14 27.78
N LEU A 10 -28.28 48.99 28.39
CA LEU A 10 -26.82 48.92 28.33
C LEU A 10 -26.28 47.62 28.92
N GLU A 11 -26.85 47.17 30.04
CA GLU A 11 -26.42 45.97 30.76
C GLU A 11 -26.75 44.69 29.98
N VAL A 12 -27.91 44.67 29.30
CA VAL A 12 -28.27 43.58 28.38
C VAL A 12 -27.33 43.55 27.18
N LEU A 13 -26.97 44.73 26.64
CA LEU A 13 -26.09 44.83 25.49
C LEU A 13 -24.67 44.35 25.83
N ILE A 14 -24.13 44.74 26.99
CA ILE A 14 -22.82 44.26 27.48
C ILE A 14 -22.85 42.76 27.76
N SER A 15 -23.94 42.24 28.34
CA SER A 15 -24.06 40.81 28.61
C SER A 15 -24.08 40.00 27.32
N LEU A 16 -24.76 40.50 26.28
CA LEU A 16 -24.83 39.84 24.98
C LEU A 16 -23.50 39.89 24.23
N THR A 17 -22.74 40.99 24.32
CA THR A 17 -21.41 41.09 23.72
C THR A 17 -20.42 40.15 24.42
N LEU A 18 -20.43 40.07 25.75
CA LEU A 18 -19.61 39.12 26.49
C LEU A 18 -19.99 37.67 26.14
N LEU A 19 -21.28 37.36 26.06
CA LEU A 19 -21.74 36.02 25.68
C LEU A 19 -21.26 35.63 24.28
N THR A 20 -21.35 36.54 23.30
CA THR A 20 -20.88 36.27 21.93
C THR A 20 -19.35 36.09 21.87
N ILE A 21 -18.58 36.87 22.63
CA ILE A 21 -17.13 36.67 22.74
C ILE A 21 -16.80 35.29 23.32
N VAL A 22 -17.47 34.92 24.43
CA VAL A 22 -17.26 33.62 25.10
C VAL A 22 -17.63 32.47 24.17
N LEU A 23 -18.82 32.52 23.54
CA LEU A 23 -19.25 31.51 22.59
C LEU A 23 -18.32 31.42 21.38
N GLY A 24 -17.83 32.56 20.87
CA GLY A 24 -16.85 32.59 19.78
C GLY A 24 -15.55 31.89 20.15
N ALA A 25 -15.03 32.14 21.35
CA ALA A 25 -13.81 31.48 21.85
C ALA A 25 -14.00 29.96 22.03
N VAL A 26 -15.14 29.54 22.59
CA VAL A 26 -15.48 28.12 22.77
C VAL A 26 -15.63 27.42 21.42
N TYR A 27 -16.37 28.03 20.48
CA TYR A 27 -16.60 27.45 19.16
C TYR A 27 -15.30 27.36 18.34
N SER A 28 -14.46 28.39 18.41
CA SER A 28 -13.13 28.38 17.79
C SER A 28 -12.25 27.26 18.34
N SER A 29 -12.24 27.08 19.66
CA SER A 29 -11.48 26.01 20.33
C SER A 29 -11.98 24.62 19.92
N PHE A 30 -13.30 24.43 19.90
CA PHE A 30 -13.93 23.18 19.46
C PHE A 30 -13.60 22.84 18.01
N PHE A 31 -13.75 23.81 17.09
CA PHE A 31 -13.46 23.59 15.67
C PHE A 31 -11.96 23.41 15.39
N SER A 32 -11.10 23.97 16.24
CA SER A 32 -9.64 23.73 16.18
C SER A 32 -9.29 22.31 16.63
N ALA A 33 -9.89 21.84 17.73
CA ALA A 33 -9.72 20.46 18.19
C ALA A 33 -10.25 19.44 17.17
N GLN A 34 -11.45 19.65 16.63
CA GLN A 34 -12.04 18.77 15.62
C GLN A 34 -11.15 18.65 14.38
N ARG A 35 -10.64 19.78 13.87
CA ARG A 35 -9.70 19.79 12.74
C ARG A 35 -8.39 19.05 13.06
N ALA A 36 -7.90 19.13 14.30
CA ALA A 36 -6.72 18.37 14.72
C ALA A 36 -6.99 16.86 14.74
N PHE A 37 -8.16 16.43 15.23
CA PHE A 37 -8.57 15.02 15.23
C PHE A 37 -8.75 14.45 13.83
N GLU A 38 -9.44 15.17 12.94
CA GLU A 38 -9.62 14.74 11.55
C GLU A 38 -8.28 14.58 10.82
N ARG A 39 -7.34 15.51 11.03
CA ARG A 39 -5.97 15.41 10.49
C ARG A 39 -5.23 14.17 10.98
N PHE A 40 -5.37 13.84 12.26
CA PHE A 40 -4.66 12.69 12.83
C PHE A 40 -5.19 11.36 12.27
N ASN A 41 -6.51 11.21 12.10
CA ASN A 41 -7.11 9.98 11.62
C ASN A 41 -6.73 9.64 10.18
N THR A 42 -6.70 10.63 9.27
CA THR A 42 -6.33 10.39 7.86
C THR A 42 -4.87 9.98 7.71
N VAL A 43 -3.97 10.61 8.46
CA VAL A 43 -2.54 10.26 8.44
C VAL A 43 -2.34 8.84 8.97
N SER A 44 -2.91 8.53 10.14
CA SER A 44 -2.80 7.19 10.73
C SER A 44 -3.32 6.09 9.80
N LEU A 45 -4.35 6.38 9.00
CA LEU A 45 -4.89 5.44 8.02
C LEU A 45 -3.87 5.13 6.90
N LYS A 46 -3.25 6.14 6.29
CA LYS A 46 -2.26 5.92 5.21
C LYS A 46 -1.04 5.13 5.67
N TYR A 47 -0.51 5.41 6.86
CA TYR A 47 0.58 4.60 7.43
C TYR A 47 0.14 3.15 7.64
N HIS A 48 -1.09 2.93 8.11
CA HIS A 48 -1.61 1.59 8.33
C HIS A 48 -1.81 0.82 7.01
N GLU A 49 -2.39 1.46 6.00
CA GLU A 49 -2.58 0.89 4.65
C GLU A 49 -1.24 0.54 4.01
N ALA A 50 -0.28 1.48 4.01
CA ALA A 50 1.04 1.28 3.43
C ALA A 50 1.77 0.13 4.13
N ARG A 51 1.74 0.08 5.47
CA ARG A 51 2.39 -0.98 6.25
C ARG A 51 1.72 -2.34 6.04
N THR A 52 0.40 -2.37 5.92
CA THR A 52 -0.36 -3.59 5.63
C THR A 52 -0.05 -4.10 4.22
N ALA A 53 0.00 -3.21 3.23
CA ALA A 53 0.37 -3.57 1.87
C ALA A 53 1.80 -4.10 1.77
N LEU A 54 2.75 -3.45 2.43
CA LEU A 54 4.14 -3.91 2.51
C LEU A 54 4.25 -5.28 3.20
N ASP A 55 3.53 -5.52 4.30
CA ASP A 55 3.57 -6.83 4.98
C ASP A 55 2.96 -7.95 4.14
N ILE A 56 1.84 -7.68 3.44
CA ILE A 56 1.23 -8.63 2.50
C ILE A 56 2.23 -8.98 1.39
N MET A 57 2.80 -7.98 0.71
CA MET A 57 3.80 -8.21 -0.34
C MET A 57 5.02 -8.95 0.20
N ARG A 58 5.55 -8.57 1.37
CA ARG A 58 6.68 -9.24 2.02
C ARG A 58 6.41 -10.73 2.21
N ARG A 59 5.23 -11.07 2.74
CA ARG A 59 4.84 -12.47 2.99
C ARG A 59 4.68 -13.25 1.69
N GLU A 60 4.07 -12.66 0.65
CA GLU A 60 3.94 -13.32 -0.65
C GLU A 60 5.29 -13.53 -1.34
N ILE A 61 6.21 -12.56 -1.24
CA ILE A 61 7.59 -12.70 -1.75
C ILE A 61 8.34 -13.79 -0.98
N GLU A 62 8.20 -13.85 0.34
CA GLU A 62 8.80 -14.92 1.15
C GLU A 62 8.24 -16.30 0.77
N ALA A 63 6.97 -16.36 0.38
CA ALA A 63 6.28 -17.56 -0.10
C ALA A 63 6.34 -17.75 -1.62
N ALA A 64 7.18 -17.00 -2.33
CA ALA A 64 7.32 -17.13 -3.77
C ALA A 64 7.89 -18.50 -4.14
N ILE A 65 7.30 -19.12 -5.15
CA ILE A 65 7.72 -20.41 -5.69
C ILE A 65 8.16 -20.21 -7.14
N LEU A 66 9.28 -20.83 -7.47
CA LEU A 66 9.70 -21.07 -8.83
C LEU A 66 9.85 -22.58 -9.00
N GLU A 67 9.07 -23.16 -9.92
CA GLU A 67 9.21 -24.58 -10.22
C GLU A 67 10.35 -24.77 -11.22
N ASP A 68 11.33 -25.61 -10.86
CA ASP A 68 12.53 -25.84 -11.65
C ASP A 68 12.24 -26.74 -12.85
N SER A 69 12.73 -26.33 -14.02
CA SER A 69 12.64 -27.11 -15.26
C SER A 69 13.58 -28.32 -15.29
N ASP A 70 14.60 -28.37 -14.44
CA ASP A 70 15.65 -29.40 -14.44
C ASP A 70 15.28 -30.69 -13.68
N SER A 71 14.07 -30.79 -13.14
CA SER A 71 13.52 -32.09 -12.76
C SER A 71 13.28 -32.88 -14.04
N GLY A 72 14.18 -33.80 -14.42
CA GLY A 72 14.20 -34.62 -15.65
C GLY A 72 12.99 -35.55 -15.90
N ASP A 73 11.82 -35.13 -15.46
CA ASP A 73 10.53 -35.77 -15.62
C ASP A 73 9.78 -35.08 -16.76
N GLN A 74 9.82 -35.72 -17.94
CA GLN A 74 9.28 -35.22 -19.22
C GLN A 74 7.75 -35.31 -19.28
N ASN A 75 7.07 -34.90 -18.21
CA ASN A 75 5.62 -34.87 -18.14
C ASN A 75 5.10 -33.54 -18.72
N VAL A 76 4.34 -33.61 -19.81
CA VAL A 76 3.74 -32.45 -20.51
C VAL A 76 2.91 -31.58 -19.55
N GLN A 77 2.22 -32.18 -18.58
CA GLN A 77 1.44 -31.47 -17.56
C GLN A 77 2.30 -30.62 -16.61
N LYS A 78 3.55 -31.00 -16.34
CA LYS A 78 4.47 -30.26 -15.47
C LYS A 78 5.04 -29.03 -16.17
N LYS A 79 5.26 -29.13 -17.49
CA LYS A 79 5.73 -28.02 -18.33
C LYS A 79 4.75 -26.85 -18.40
N ASP A 80 3.44 -27.14 -18.38
CA ASP A 80 2.40 -26.11 -18.34
C ASP A 80 2.37 -25.37 -16.99
N ILE A 81 2.66 -26.06 -15.89
CA ILE A 81 2.75 -25.46 -14.54
C ILE A 81 4.03 -24.62 -14.40
N ILE A 82 5.17 -25.10 -14.91
CA ILE A 82 6.44 -24.36 -14.93
C ILE A 82 6.31 -23.05 -15.73
N ASN A 83 5.62 -23.08 -16.89
CA ASN A 83 5.30 -21.88 -17.66
C ASN A 83 4.32 -20.93 -16.95
N SER A 84 3.61 -21.44 -15.94
CA SER A 84 2.61 -20.70 -15.17
C SER A 84 3.17 -20.08 -13.89
N THR A 85 4.35 -20.52 -13.41
CA THR A 85 5.04 -19.84 -12.30
C THR A 85 5.87 -18.68 -12.81
N GLU A 86 5.70 -17.50 -12.21
CA GLU A 86 6.44 -16.31 -12.60
C GLU A 86 6.94 -15.52 -11.40
N PHE A 87 8.06 -14.82 -11.57
CA PHE A 87 8.47 -13.71 -10.71
C PHE A 87 9.07 -12.65 -11.62
N VAL A 88 8.28 -11.60 -11.88
CA VAL A 88 8.59 -10.55 -12.84
C VAL A 88 8.49 -9.20 -12.16
N MET A 89 9.54 -8.41 -12.29
CA MET A 89 9.60 -7.02 -11.86
C MET A 89 9.87 -6.15 -13.07
N LYS A 90 9.06 -5.10 -13.24
CA LYS A 90 9.23 -4.10 -14.30
C LYS A 90 9.28 -2.72 -13.67
N ASP A 91 10.24 -1.92 -14.10
CA ASP A 91 10.26 -0.49 -13.81
C ASP A 91 9.20 0.20 -14.67
N ARG A 92 8.44 1.11 -14.07
CA ARG A 92 7.41 1.89 -14.74
C ARG A 92 7.48 3.34 -14.28
N ASP A 93 6.93 4.21 -15.11
CA ASP A 93 6.65 5.59 -14.75
C ASP A 93 5.16 5.82 -14.90
N VAL A 94 4.55 6.41 -13.88
CA VAL A 94 3.15 6.84 -13.90
C VAL A 94 3.14 8.28 -13.41
N MET A 95 2.71 9.21 -14.26
CA MET A 95 2.68 10.65 -13.97
C MET A 95 4.04 11.27 -13.58
N GLY A 96 5.17 10.77 -14.12
CA GLY A 96 6.52 11.24 -13.75
C GLY A 96 6.96 10.78 -12.36
N LYS A 97 6.23 9.84 -11.74
CA LYS A 97 6.52 9.25 -10.44
C LYS A 97 7.05 7.83 -10.63
N ASN A 98 7.97 7.44 -9.75
CA ASN A 98 8.50 6.08 -9.71
C ASN A 98 7.36 5.09 -9.47
N SER A 99 7.15 4.19 -10.42
CA SER A 99 6.22 3.07 -10.29
C SER A 99 6.94 1.76 -10.61
N SER A 100 6.42 0.67 -10.10
CA SER A 100 6.94 -0.66 -10.41
C SER A 100 5.75 -1.60 -10.60
N GLU A 101 5.97 -2.65 -11.39
CA GLU A 101 5.02 -3.74 -11.52
C GLU A 101 5.72 -5.00 -11.01
N LEU A 102 5.04 -5.73 -10.13
CA LEU A 102 5.52 -6.98 -9.55
C LEU A 102 4.45 -8.05 -9.79
N ALA A 103 4.79 -9.08 -10.56
CA ALA A 103 3.99 -10.28 -10.69
C ALA A 103 4.76 -11.45 -10.06
N LEU A 104 4.11 -12.22 -9.19
CA LEU A 104 4.71 -13.40 -8.60
C LEU A 104 3.71 -14.53 -8.39
N THR A 105 4.22 -15.75 -8.44
CA THR A 105 3.52 -16.96 -8.03
C THR A 105 3.95 -17.35 -6.62
N SER A 106 2.98 -17.54 -5.71
CA SER A 106 3.25 -17.85 -4.31
C SER A 106 2.22 -18.82 -3.72
N LEU A 107 2.56 -19.42 -2.57
CA LEU A 107 1.57 -20.15 -1.79
C LEU A 107 0.61 -19.18 -1.11
N SER A 108 -0.69 -19.36 -1.38
CA SER A 108 -1.72 -18.62 -0.66
C SER A 108 -1.74 -19.01 0.80
N PHE A 109 -1.89 -18.00 1.68
CA PHE A 109 -2.07 -18.23 3.11
C PHE A 109 -3.51 -18.61 3.49
N LYS A 110 -4.48 -18.40 2.58
CA LYS A 110 -5.91 -18.60 2.86
C LYS A 110 -6.43 -20.00 2.50
N GLY A 111 -5.64 -20.78 1.76
CA GLY A 111 -5.91 -22.17 1.42
C GLY A 111 -4.65 -22.74 0.78
N ASN A 112 -4.45 -24.06 0.84
CA ASN A 112 -3.30 -24.75 0.23
C ASN A 112 -3.32 -24.68 -1.32
N ALA A 113 -3.43 -23.49 -1.88
CA ALA A 113 -3.52 -23.21 -3.29
C ALA A 113 -2.36 -22.29 -3.69
N VAL A 114 -1.84 -22.51 -4.89
CA VAL A 114 -0.86 -21.63 -5.51
C VAL A 114 -1.62 -20.52 -6.23
N THR A 115 -1.25 -19.26 -5.99
CA THR A 115 -1.87 -18.10 -6.63
C THR A 115 -0.82 -17.26 -7.32
N THR A 116 -1.26 -16.60 -8.40
CA THR A 116 -0.49 -15.55 -9.06
C THR A 116 -1.03 -14.20 -8.62
N SER A 117 -0.18 -13.41 -7.97
CA SER A 117 -0.45 -12.05 -7.54
C SER A 117 0.28 -11.07 -8.44
N SER A 118 -0.42 -10.02 -8.89
CA SER A 118 0.15 -8.90 -9.63
C SER A 118 -0.13 -7.59 -8.90
N TYR A 119 0.92 -6.82 -8.68
CA TYR A 119 0.93 -5.51 -8.04
C TYR A 119 1.35 -4.48 -9.06
N TYR A 120 0.54 -3.45 -9.23
CA TYR A 120 0.81 -2.38 -10.17
C TYR A 120 0.04 -1.13 -9.76
N THR A 121 0.42 0.01 -10.31
CA THR A 121 -0.25 1.27 -10.01
C THR A 121 -1.16 1.70 -11.15
N GLU A 122 -2.34 2.21 -10.82
CA GLU A 122 -3.22 2.88 -11.77
C GLU A 122 -3.38 4.35 -11.40
N GLU A 123 -3.55 5.19 -12.41
CA GLU A 123 -3.91 6.59 -12.23
C GLU A 123 -5.44 6.70 -12.12
N LYS A 124 -5.90 7.37 -11.06
CA LYS A 124 -7.31 7.68 -10.84
C LYS A 124 -7.41 9.05 -10.17
N ASP A 125 -8.18 9.95 -10.76
CA ASP A 125 -8.40 11.31 -10.24
C ASP A 125 -7.10 12.12 -9.98
N GLY A 126 -6.10 11.96 -10.85
CA GLY A 126 -4.79 12.61 -10.70
C GLY A 126 -3.95 12.10 -9.52
N LYS A 127 -4.35 10.96 -8.94
CA LYS A 127 -3.66 10.24 -7.89
C LYS A 127 -3.25 8.86 -8.39
N MET A 128 -2.17 8.33 -7.83
CA MET A 128 -1.71 6.98 -8.14
C MET A 128 -2.21 6.04 -7.05
N ASN A 129 -2.92 4.98 -7.43
CA ASN A 129 -3.44 3.98 -6.51
C ASN A 129 -2.68 2.66 -6.73
N LEU A 130 -2.30 1.98 -5.64
CA LEU A 130 -1.69 0.66 -5.72
C LEU A 130 -2.80 -0.40 -5.78
N ILE A 131 -2.77 -1.21 -6.83
CA ILE A 131 -3.74 -2.26 -7.07
C ILE A 131 -3.05 -3.62 -6.95
N LYS A 132 -3.75 -4.55 -6.31
CA LYS A 132 -3.41 -5.97 -6.32
C LYS A 132 -4.47 -6.74 -7.09
N LYS A 133 -4.02 -7.56 -8.02
CA LYS A 133 -4.82 -8.59 -8.67
C LYS A 133 -4.31 -9.96 -8.23
N GLU A 134 -5.20 -10.85 -7.83
CA GLU A 134 -4.83 -12.21 -7.42
C GLU A 134 -5.74 -13.20 -8.13
N ALA A 135 -5.16 -14.27 -8.67
CA ALA A 135 -5.89 -15.37 -9.29
C ALA A 135 -5.29 -16.73 -8.92
N PRO A 136 -6.11 -17.79 -8.82
CA PRO A 136 -5.59 -19.15 -8.76
C PRO A 136 -4.73 -19.48 -9.98
N LEU A 137 -3.67 -20.28 -9.77
CA LEU A 137 -2.83 -20.76 -10.86
C LEU A 137 -3.68 -21.49 -11.91
N GLY A 138 -3.52 -21.16 -13.19
CA GLY A 138 -4.27 -21.75 -14.30
C GLY A 138 -5.72 -21.25 -14.49
N SER A 139 -6.25 -20.39 -13.61
CA SER A 139 -7.60 -19.82 -13.75
C SER A 139 -7.62 -18.31 -13.52
N GLN A 140 -7.30 -17.54 -14.57
CA GLN A 140 -7.34 -16.08 -14.51
C GLN A 140 -8.75 -15.50 -14.36
N SER A 141 -9.79 -16.24 -14.76
CA SER A 141 -11.19 -15.80 -14.69
C SER A 141 -11.79 -15.83 -13.28
N ALA A 142 -11.19 -16.58 -12.35
CA ALA A 142 -11.57 -16.62 -10.95
C ALA A 142 -10.81 -15.59 -10.09
N GLY A 143 -10.00 -14.74 -10.71
CA GLY A 143 -9.24 -13.73 -10.01
C GLY A 143 -10.09 -12.57 -9.51
N TYR A 144 -9.59 -11.89 -8.47
CA TYR A 144 -10.19 -10.68 -7.93
C TYR A 144 -9.16 -9.54 -7.90
N THR A 145 -9.66 -8.31 -7.99
CA THR A 145 -8.86 -7.09 -7.94
C THR A 145 -9.22 -6.32 -6.68
N MET A 146 -8.22 -5.82 -5.96
CA MET A 146 -8.38 -4.95 -4.79
C MET A 146 -7.50 -3.71 -4.91
N GLU A 147 -8.02 -2.56 -4.50
CA GLU A 147 -7.22 -1.37 -4.24
C GLU A 147 -6.61 -1.51 -2.84
N MET A 148 -5.28 -1.45 -2.75
CA MET A 148 -4.56 -1.65 -1.48
C MET A 148 -4.34 -0.35 -0.73
N ILE A 149 -3.99 0.70 -1.47
CA ILE A 149 -3.73 2.03 -0.94
C ILE A 149 -4.00 3.05 -2.04
N ASP A 150 -4.68 4.13 -1.66
CA ASP A 150 -4.96 5.25 -2.55
C ASP A 150 -3.86 6.33 -2.48
N GLY A 151 -3.79 7.15 -3.52
CA GLY A 151 -3.02 8.39 -3.53
C GLY A 151 -1.60 8.26 -2.98
N ILE A 152 -0.85 7.32 -3.52
CA ILE A 152 0.58 7.16 -3.29
C ILE A 152 1.37 8.10 -4.23
N GLU A 153 2.57 8.44 -3.79
CA GLU A 153 3.53 9.26 -4.52
C GLU A 153 4.59 8.41 -5.24
N GLY A 154 4.73 7.13 -4.88
CA GLY A 154 5.70 6.24 -5.47
C GLY A 154 5.48 4.79 -5.04
N PHE A 155 5.74 3.87 -5.96
CA PHE A 155 5.84 2.44 -5.67
C PHE A 155 7.11 1.89 -6.32
N THR A 156 7.94 1.23 -5.52
CA THR A 156 9.25 0.75 -5.97
C THR A 156 9.44 -0.70 -5.56
N VAL A 157 9.88 -1.52 -6.51
CA VAL A 157 10.31 -2.89 -6.27
C VAL A 157 11.68 -3.08 -6.89
N GLU A 158 12.65 -3.47 -6.07
CA GLU A 158 14.05 -3.59 -6.46
C GLU A 158 14.64 -4.89 -5.93
N THR A 159 15.59 -5.46 -6.64
CA THR A 159 16.37 -6.59 -6.14
C THR A 159 17.86 -6.27 -6.17
N PHE A 160 18.61 -6.91 -5.28
CA PHE A 160 20.06 -6.80 -5.26
C PHE A 160 20.68 -7.86 -6.17
N PHE A 161 21.38 -7.42 -7.20
CA PHE A 161 22.08 -8.28 -8.16
C PHE A 161 23.39 -7.62 -8.60
N ASN A 162 24.48 -8.39 -8.65
CA ASN A 162 25.82 -7.89 -9.04
C ASN A 162 26.25 -6.61 -8.30
N ALA A 163 26.11 -6.62 -6.97
CA ALA A 163 26.43 -5.50 -6.09
C ALA A 163 25.64 -4.20 -6.34
N ARG A 164 24.50 -4.27 -7.04
CA ARG A 164 23.66 -3.11 -7.36
C ARG A 164 22.19 -3.43 -7.14
N TRP A 165 21.40 -2.40 -6.83
CA TRP A 165 19.94 -2.48 -6.83
C TRP A 165 19.44 -2.31 -8.27
N VAL A 166 18.68 -3.29 -8.76
CA VAL A 166 18.05 -3.27 -10.08
C VAL A 166 16.54 -3.32 -9.91
N LYS A 167 15.82 -2.59 -10.76
CA LYS A 167 14.36 -2.47 -10.73
C LYS A 167 13.64 -3.48 -11.64
N THR A 168 14.41 -4.27 -12.38
CA THR A 168 13.88 -5.26 -13.32
C THR A 168 14.40 -6.63 -12.96
N TRP A 169 13.52 -7.62 -13.09
CA TRP A 169 13.85 -9.02 -12.91
C TRP A 169 12.83 -9.86 -13.65
N ASP A 170 13.28 -10.96 -14.25
CA ASP A 170 12.39 -11.90 -14.89
C ASP A 170 12.97 -13.30 -14.69
N THR A 171 12.26 -14.16 -13.97
CA THR A 171 12.68 -15.54 -13.74
C THR A 171 12.79 -16.36 -15.02
N LYS A 172 12.06 -16.00 -16.09
CA LYS A 172 12.18 -16.66 -17.39
C LYS A 172 13.54 -16.41 -18.04
N ASN A 173 14.16 -15.26 -17.75
CA ASN A 173 15.46 -14.88 -18.28
C ASN A 173 16.61 -15.24 -17.33
N THR A 174 16.38 -15.13 -16.02
CA THR A 174 17.42 -15.33 -14.99
C THR A 174 17.47 -16.76 -14.44
N GLY A 175 16.42 -17.54 -14.65
CA GLY A 175 16.30 -18.92 -14.15
C GLY A 175 16.22 -19.05 -12.63
N SER A 176 16.13 -17.94 -11.88
CA SER A 176 16.18 -17.99 -10.41
C SER A 176 15.41 -16.84 -9.76
N LEU A 177 14.88 -17.11 -8.56
CA LEU A 177 14.26 -16.07 -7.73
C LEU A 177 15.33 -15.10 -7.22
N PRO A 178 14.99 -13.80 -7.07
CA PRO A 178 15.91 -12.83 -6.51
C PRO A 178 16.36 -13.20 -5.08
N GLU A 179 17.58 -12.80 -4.70
CA GLU A 179 18.10 -13.10 -3.36
C GLU A 179 17.40 -12.29 -2.27
N VAL A 180 17.26 -10.98 -2.52
CA VAL A 180 16.55 -10.03 -1.67
C VAL A 180 15.76 -9.09 -2.56
N VAL A 181 14.56 -8.76 -2.11
CA VAL A 181 13.65 -7.81 -2.74
C VAL A 181 13.41 -6.68 -1.75
N ARG A 182 13.61 -5.45 -2.19
CA ARG A 182 13.25 -4.23 -1.48
C ARG A 182 11.98 -3.69 -2.10
N ILE A 183 10.93 -3.62 -1.29
CA ILE A 183 9.65 -3.01 -1.66
C ILE A 183 9.51 -1.68 -0.92
N GLY A 184 9.04 -0.66 -1.62
CA GLY A 184 8.88 0.68 -1.05
C GLY A 184 7.62 1.36 -1.53
N ILE A 185 6.89 1.97 -0.61
CA ILE A 185 5.73 2.83 -0.88
C ILE A 185 6.06 4.23 -0.38
N GLU A 186 5.84 5.21 -1.25
CA GLU A 186 5.96 6.64 -0.95
C GLU A 186 4.57 7.26 -0.94
N PHE A 187 4.29 8.14 0.02
CA PHE A 187 3.05 8.91 0.09
C PHE A 187 3.29 10.28 0.73
N ASP A 188 2.36 11.21 0.54
CA ASP A 188 2.40 12.52 1.17
C ASP A 188 1.73 12.49 2.56
N ASP A 189 2.44 13.03 3.54
CA ASP A 189 1.96 13.30 4.90
C ASP A 189 2.00 14.82 5.13
N ASN A 190 0.91 15.49 4.75
CA ASN A 190 0.72 16.94 4.91
C ASN A 190 1.86 17.79 4.32
N GLY A 191 2.26 17.49 3.08
CA GLY A 191 3.34 18.16 2.37
C GLY A 191 4.73 17.61 2.66
N LYS A 192 4.85 16.62 3.55
CA LYS A 192 6.08 15.86 3.76
C LYS A 192 5.98 14.53 3.04
N LYS A 193 6.86 14.28 2.08
CA LYS A 193 7.01 12.96 1.46
C LYS A 193 7.57 11.97 2.46
N VAL A 194 6.84 10.87 2.68
CA VAL A 194 7.23 9.77 3.56
C VAL A 194 7.44 8.53 2.71
N ARG A 195 8.54 7.82 2.95
CA ARG A 195 8.85 6.54 2.30
C ARG A 195 8.93 5.44 3.36
N LEU A 196 8.10 4.41 3.19
CA LEU A 196 8.20 3.17 3.96
C LEU A 196 8.82 2.09 3.07
N VAL A 197 9.71 1.30 3.64
CA VAL A 197 10.47 0.26 2.93
C VAL A 197 10.44 -1.03 3.75
N GLU A 198 10.26 -2.14 3.06
CA GLU A 198 10.39 -3.48 3.61
C GLU A 198 11.36 -4.32 2.76
N TYR A 199 12.02 -5.28 3.40
CA TYR A 199 12.93 -6.21 2.75
C TYR A 199 12.38 -7.63 2.87
N ALA A 200 12.27 -8.32 1.74
CA ALA A 200 11.78 -9.68 1.67
C ALA A 200 12.82 -10.59 0.99
N ARG A 201 12.87 -11.84 1.41
CA ARG A 201 13.73 -12.87 0.80
C ARG A 201 12.87 -14.09 0.50
N PRO A 202 12.79 -14.54 -0.77
CA PRO A 202 12.13 -15.81 -1.09
C PRO A 202 12.74 -16.96 -0.29
N ARG A 203 11.89 -17.73 0.42
CA ARG A 203 12.33 -18.79 1.34
C ARG A 203 12.01 -20.20 0.86
N ILE A 204 11.11 -20.35 -0.11
CA ILE A 204 10.72 -21.67 -0.62
C ILE A 204 11.72 -22.12 -1.70
N GLY A 205 12.13 -23.39 -1.65
CA GLY A 205 13.03 -23.99 -2.66
C GLY A 205 14.53 -23.73 -2.45
N LYS A 206 14.93 -22.90 -1.48
CA LYS A 206 16.35 -22.77 -1.08
C LYS A 206 16.70 -23.87 -0.07
N LYS A 207 17.70 -24.70 -0.37
CA LYS A 207 18.33 -25.56 0.64
C LYS A 207 18.95 -24.65 1.72
N LEU A 208 18.62 -24.93 2.99
CA LEU A 208 19.22 -24.28 4.17
C LEU A 208 20.72 -24.54 4.24
#